data_AF-A0A354Y704-F1
#
_entry.id   AF-A0A354Y704-F1
#
_cell.length_a   1.000
_cell.length_b   1.000
_cell.length_c   1.000
_cell.angle_alpha   90.00
_cell.angle_beta   90.00
_cell.angle_gamma   90.00
#
_symmetry.space_group_name_H-M   'P 1'
#
loop_
_entity.id
_entity.type
_entity.pdbx_description
1 polymer ?
#
loop_
_entity_poly.entity_id
_entity_poly.type
_entity_poly.pdbx_seq_one_letter_code
_entity_poly.pdbx_strand_id
1 'polypeptide(L)'
;MRLDLPGADITVHPGWLPAAEADALLGVLLAQVPWEVHHIRLFGCEVASPRLSCWIGDAGTRYRYSGALFEPRPWPRPDRKSVV
;
A
#
# COMPACT_ATOMS: atom_id res chain seq x y z
N MET A 1 1.44 4.35 21.65
CA MET A 1 2.77 4.77 22.13
C MET A 1 3.20 6.02 21.36
N ARG A 2 3.18 7.18 22.01
CA ARG A 2 3.68 8.43 21.39
C ARG A 2 5.21 8.40 21.38
N LEU A 3 5.82 8.79 20.26
CA LEU A 3 7.26 8.99 20.16
C LEU A 3 7.57 10.47 20.44
N ASP A 4 8.49 10.71 21.37
CA ASP A 4 8.94 12.07 21.68
C ASP A 4 10.13 12.43 20.80
N LEU A 5 9.85 13.15 19.71
CA LEU A 5 10.84 13.57 18.72
C LEU A 5 10.67 15.08 18.45
N PRO A 6 11.76 15.87 18.46
CA PRO A 6 11.68 17.30 18.20
C PRO A 6 10.98 17.61 16.87
N GLY A 7 9.90 18.38 16.92
CA GLY A 7 9.17 18.84 15.74
C GLY A 7 8.30 17.79 15.03
N ALA A 8 8.06 16.62 15.64
CA ALA A 8 7.22 15.57 15.08
C ALA A 8 6.06 15.19 16.02
N ASP A 9 4.92 14.85 15.43
CA ASP A 9 3.81 14.21 16.13
C ASP A 9 3.62 12.79 15.59
N ILE A 10 4.13 11.80 16.32
CA ILE A 10 4.11 10.40 15.90
C ILE A 10 3.54 9.54 17.02
N THR A 11 2.53 8.73 16.69
CA THR A 11 1.94 7.73 17.59
C THR A 11 1.95 6.36 16.94
N VAL A 12 2.52 5.38 17.64
CA VAL A 12 2.55 3.96 17.25
C VAL A 12 1.41 3.22 17.95
N HIS A 13 0.60 2.49 17.21
CA HIS A 13 -0.45 1.61 17.73
C HIS A 13 -0.03 0.15 17.56
N PRO A 14 0.73 -0.43 18.52
CA PRO A 14 1.12 -1.83 18.45
C PRO A 14 -0.13 -2.71 18.55
N GLY A 15 -0.19 -3.78 17.74
CA GLY A 15 -1.34 -4.69 17.75
C GLY A 15 -2.67 -4.01 17.40
N TRP A 16 -2.66 -2.93 16.60
CA TRP A 16 -3.89 -2.26 16.18
C TRP A 16 -4.88 -3.20 15.48
N LEU A 17 -4.35 -4.24 14.82
CA LEU A 17 -5.07 -5.35 14.24
C LEU A 17 -4.68 -6.63 15.01
N PRO A 18 -5.65 -7.45 15.44
CA PRO A 18 -5.36 -8.74 16.08
C PRO A 18 -4.51 -9.64 15.17
N ALA A 19 -3.56 -10.37 15.74
CA ALA A 19 -2.58 -11.14 14.97
C ALA A 19 -3.21 -12.10 13.95
N ALA A 20 -4.27 -12.83 14.35
CA ALA A 20 -4.97 -13.74 13.46
C ALA A 20 -5.64 -13.03 12.26
N GLU A 21 -6.20 -11.83 12.49
CA GLU A 21 -6.78 -11.01 11.41
C GLU A 21 -5.69 -10.45 10.49
N ALA A 22 -4.55 -10.06 11.05
CA ALA A 22 -3.40 -9.56 10.29
C ALA A 22 -2.82 -10.63 9.36
N ASP A 23 -2.65 -11.87 9.86
CA ASP A 23 -2.14 -12.99 9.07
C ASP A 23 -3.10 -13.36 7.94
N ALA A 24 -4.40 -13.40 8.23
CA ALA A 24 -5.44 -13.67 7.21
C ALA A 24 -5.45 -12.58 6.13
N LEU A 25 -5.43 -11.30 6.53
CA LEU A 25 -5.40 -10.17 5.61
C LEU A 25 -4.13 -10.18 4.75
N LEU A 26 -2.97 -10.48 5.33
CA LEU A 26 -1.71 -10.58 4.59
C LEU A 26 -1.80 -11.64 3.49
N GLY A 27 -2.33 -12.82 3.80
CA GLY A 27 -2.53 -13.89 2.81
C GLY A 27 -3.42 -13.45 1.64
N VAL A 28 -4.53 -12.77 1.94
CA VAL A 28 -5.44 -12.21 0.93
C VAL A 28 -4.72 -11.17 0.07
N LEU A 29 -4.00 -10.22 0.67
CA LEU A 29 -3.31 -9.15 -0.07
C LEU A 29 -2.19 -9.70 -0.95
N LEU A 30 -1.42 -10.70 -0.48
CA LEU A 30 -0.40 -11.35 -1.29
C LEU A 30 -0.98 -12.07 -2.50
N ALA A 31 -2.16 -12.69 -2.37
CA ALA A 31 -2.80 -13.44 -3.44
C ALA A 31 -3.58 -12.57 -4.44
N GLN A 32 -4.28 -11.52 -3.96
CA GLN A 32 -5.25 -10.78 -4.78
C GLN A 32 -4.72 -9.47 -5.35
N VAL A 33 -3.74 -8.83 -4.70
CA VAL A 33 -3.19 -7.57 -5.20
C VAL A 33 -2.26 -7.87 -6.39
N PRO A 34 -2.44 -7.20 -7.55
CA PRO A 34 -1.54 -7.36 -8.69
C PRO A 34 -0.26 -6.58 -8.44
N TRP A 35 0.64 -7.18 -7.65
CA TRP A 35 1.94 -6.64 -7.30
C TRP A 35 2.84 -6.52 -8.54
N GLU A 36 3.40 -5.33 -8.77
CA GLU A 36 4.26 -5.07 -9.93
C GLU A 36 5.48 -4.23 -9.55
N VAL A 37 6.55 -4.34 -10.35
CA VAL A 37 7.71 -3.46 -10.25
C VAL A 37 7.45 -2.23 -11.09
N HIS A 38 7.19 -1.08 -10.46
CA HIS A 38 7.10 0.16 -11.21
C HIS A 38 8.47 0.77 -11.50
N HIS A 39 8.55 1.49 -12.61
CA HIS A 39 9.73 2.26 -12.99
C HIS A 39 9.51 3.73 -12.64
N ILE A 40 10.54 4.37 -12.06
CA ILE A 40 10.53 5.78 -11.67
C ILE A 40 11.76 6.51 -12.21
N ARG A 41 11.72 7.83 -12.25
CA ARG A 41 12.79 8.68 -12.77
C ARG A 41 13.61 9.29 -11.64
N LEU A 42 14.78 8.73 -11.35
CA LEU A 42 15.73 9.30 -10.37
C LEU A 42 16.93 9.89 -11.09
N PHE A 43 17.24 11.16 -10.83
CA PHE A 43 18.38 11.87 -11.43
C PHE A 43 18.45 11.79 -12.96
N GLY A 44 17.29 11.81 -13.63
CA GLY A 44 17.19 11.70 -15.10
C GLY A 44 17.23 10.26 -15.63
N CYS A 45 17.55 9.27 -14.80
CA CYS A 45 17.60 7.86 -15.17
C CYS A 45 16.29 7.14 -14.81
N GLU A 46 15.80 6.31 -15.72
CA GLU A 46 14.70 5.39 -15.41
C GLU A 46 15.25 4.19 -14.65
N VAL A 47 14.67 3.92 -13.47
CA VAL A 47 15.10 2.82 -12.62
C VAL A 47 13.90 2.01 -12.16
N ALA A 48 14.07 0.69 -12.11
CA ALA A 48 13.13 -0.21 -11.48
C ALA A 48 13.11 0.05 -9.97
N SER A 49 11.93 0.18 -9.38
CA SER A 49 11.79 0.28 -7.92
C SER A 49 12.27 -1.02 -7.27
N PRO A 50 13.03 -0.98 -6.17
CA PRO A 50 13.56 -2.18 -5.51
C PRO A 50 12.50 -2.86 -4.62
N ARG A 51 11.24 -2.86 -5.07
CA ARG A 51 10.09 -3.47 -4.40
C ARG A 51 8.95 -3.68 -5.39
N LEU A 52 8.04 -4.57 -5.03
CA LEU A 52 6.73 -4.62 -5.66
C LEU A 52 5.79 -3.62 -4.99
N SER A 53 4.89 -3.05 -5.78
CA SER A 53 3.80 -2.21 -5.28
C SER A 53 2.60 -2.25 -6.21
N CYS A 54 1.48 -1.72 -5.73
CA CYS A 54 0.26 -1.55 -6.49
C CYS A 54 -0.38 -0.22 -6.08
N TRP A 55 -0.78 0.61 -7.04
CA TRP A 55 -1.56 1.81 -6.75
C TRP A 55 -3.04 1.45 -6.71
N ILE A 56 -3.70 1.63 -5.56
CA ILE A 56 -5.11 1.27 -5.35
C ILE A 56 -5.87 2.53 -4.92
N GLY A 57 -7.04 2.74 -5.49
CA GLY A 57 -7.87 3.90 -5.17
C GLY A 57 -9.19 3.94 -5.94
N ASP A 58 -9.89 5.05 -5.78
CA ASP A 58 -11.16 5.29 -6.47
C ASP A 58 -10.92 5.59 -7.96
N ALA A 59 -11.96 5.38 -8.78
CA ALA A 59 -11.87 5.67 -10.20
C ALA A 59 -11.50 7.15 -10.43
N GLY A 60 -10.46 7.38 -11.22
CA GLY A 60 -9.97 8.72 -11.54
C GLY A 60 -8.92 9.29 -10.59
N THR A 61 -8.57 8.63 -9.48
CA THR A 61 -7.55 9.11 -8.53
C THR A 61 -6.13 8.76 -8.98
N ARG A 62 -5.68 9.45 -10.04
CA ARG A 62 -4.31 9.30 -10.57
C ARG A 62 -3.30 9.95 -9.64
N TYR A 63 -2.14 9.32 -9.50
CA TYR A 63 -1.03 9.85 -8.72
C TYR A 63 0.22 10.00 -9.58
N ARG A 64 0.90 11.15 -9.50
CA ARG A 64 2.14 11.39 -10.22
C ARG A 64 3.28 11.51 -9.22
N TYR A 65 4.32 10.71 -9.42
CA TYR A 65 5.51 10.75 -8.58
C TYR A 65 6.74 10.40 -9.39
N SER A 66 7.80 11.19 -9.23
CA SER A 66 9.11 10.92 -9.83
C SER A 66 9.03 10.65 -11.34
N GLY A 67 8.29 11.51 -12.06
CA GLY A 67 8.04 11.38 -13.51
C GLY A 67 7.01 10.31 -13.91
N ALA A 68 6.74 9.31 -13.07
CA ALA A 68 5.77 8.26 -13.35
C ALA A 68 4.33 8.69 -13.04
N LEU A 69 3.38 8.20 -13.83
CA LEU A 69 1.94 8.34 -13.58
C LEU A 69 1.38 6.97 -13.18
N PHE A 70 0.73 6.91 -12.02
CA PHE A 70 0.11 5.72 -11.47
C PHE A 70 -1.40 5.84 -11.60
N GLU A 71 -2.00 4.92 -12.37
CA GLU A 71 -3.46 4.77 -12.44
C GLU A 71 -3.93 3.80 -11.36
N PRO A 72 -5.02 4.11 -10.63
CA PRO A 72 -5.46 3.27 -9.53
C PRO A 72 -6.08 1.98 -10.06
N ARG A 73 -5.62 0.85 -9.53
CA ARG A 73 -6.42 -0.37 -9.46
C ARG A 73 -7.60 -0.12 -8.51
N PRO A 74 -8.78 -0.68 -8.76
CA PRO A 74 -9.89 -0.56 -7.84
C PRO A 74 -9.57 -1.24 -6.51
N TRP A 75 -10.17 -0.75 -5.43
CA TRP A 75 -10.12 -1.41 -4.13
C TRP A 75 -10.50 -2.89 -4.23
N PRO A 76 -9.70 -3.81 -3.65
CA PRO A 76 -10.11 -5.19 -3.48
C PRO A 76 -11.46 -5.20 -2.77
N ARG A 77 -12.45 -5.87 -3.36
CA ARG A 77 -13.73 -6.05 -2.67
C ARG A 77 -13.50 -7.12 -1.60
N PRO A 78 -13.96 -6.91 -0.36
CA PRO A 78 -14.00 -8.01 0.60
C PRO A 78 -14.83 -9.11 -0.04
N ASP A 79 -14.24 -10.30 -0.13
CA ASP A 79 -14.96 -11.49 -0.52
C ASP A 79 -16.18 -11.60 0.40
N ARG A 80 -17.37 -11.56 -0.21
CA ARG A 80 -18.66 -11.59 0.48
C ARG A 80 -18.90 -13.01 1.02
N LYS A 81 -18.05 -13.47 1.93
CA LYS A 81 -18.24 -14.71 2.68
C LYS A 81 -18.04 -14.43 4.16
N SER A 82 -19.18 -14.49 4.84
CA SER A 82 -19.32 -14.90 6.24
C SER A 82 -19.05 -13.83 7.29
N VAL A 83 -19.97 -12.88 7.37
CA VAL A 83 -20.56 -12.57 8.69
C VAL A 83 -21.32 -13.84 9.08
N VAL A 84 -20.75 -14.64 9.98
CA VAL A 84 -21.51 -15.55 10.84
C VAL A 84 -21.53 -14.92 12.22
#